data_AF-A0A4Q9DXS8-F1
#
_entry.id   AF-A0A4Q9DXS8-F1
#
_cell.length_a   1.000
_cell.length_b   1.000
_cell.length_c   1.000
_cell.angle_alpha   90.00
_cell.angle_beta   90.00
_cell.angle_gamma   90.00
#
_symmetry.space_group_name_H-M   'P 1'
#
loop_
_entity.id
_entity.type
_entity.pdbx_description
1 polymer ?
#
loop_
_entity_poly.entity_id
_entity_poly.type
_entity_poly.pdbx_seq_one_letter_code
_entity_poly.pdbx_strand_id
1 'polypeptide(L)'
;MMFTMVQYGLLLAAALFTSQGAYLFARPALRILQASLRTDRRHLTRMKALRELRRKDIRRSGRWVKAAGRLHRWLELLLITTGGDKDRPGAVQSFLLLAASLFGAVGTLALFASGSVRFSLLMAVIAVFCLYMRYHMKLRKIQIQGGYDLAEAVGILTSKYKVNRGNMRSALREASQEVRSVTIRRHFIKLVREEINYTNPEELERSVEEFVYSINTSFAKQLGLALLKGLVRGEYVESTLSSIDKNIHKNIDMLRDEGDSSSEVLQLSWLHVLLFPALILFMVVFMGFSSTMHYQLGTETGRYWLTITVIFILFSLVMAFWFKRPPNDY
;
A
#
# COMPACT_ATOMS: atom_id res chain seq x y z
N MET A 1 -2.36 21.66 -34.54
CA MET A 1 -2.86 21.00 -33.30
C MET A 1 -2.76 19.48 -33.32
N MET A 2 -3.14 18.76 -34.40
CA MET A 2 -2.93 17.30 -34.47
C MET A 2 -1.45 16.92 -34.37
N PHE A 3 -0.56 17.65 -35.05
CA PHE A 3 0.88 17.37 -35.06
C PHE A 3 1.52 17.50 -33.67
N THR A 4 1.12 18.52 -32.90
CA THR A 4 1.61 18.73 -31.53
C THR A 4 1.08 17.65 -30.57
N MET A 5 -0.17 17.19 -30.72
CA MET A 5 -0.70 16.08 -29.91
C MET A 5 0.02 14.75 -30.19
N VAL A 6 0.30 14.45 -31.46
CA VAL A 6 1.05 13.25 -31.85
C VAL A 6 2.49 13.32 -31.32
N GLN A 7 3.11 14.50 -31.36
CA GLN A 7 4.47 14.72 -30.85
C GLN A 7 4.55 14.57 -29.33
N TYR A 8 3.57 15.08 -28.57
CA TYR A 8 3.49 14.86 -27.12
C TYR A 8 3.22 13.39 -26.76
N GLY A 9 2.38 12.69 -27.54
CA GLY A 9 2.14 11.26 -27.37
C GLY A 9 3.38 10.41 -27.63
N LEU A 10 4.14 10.74 -28.68
CA LEU A 10 5.42 10.09 -29.00
C LEU A 10 6.49 10.34 -27.93
N LEU A 11 6.54 11.55 -27.37
CA LEU A 11 7.44 11.88 -26.27
C LEU A 11 7.07 11.16 -24.97
N LEU A 12 5.78 10.99 -24.68
CA LEU A 12 5.30 10.20 -23.54
C LEU A 12 5.65 8.72 -23.70
N ALA A 13 5.44 8.16 -24.89
CA ALA A 13 5.85 6.80 -25.22
C ALA A 13 7.37 6.63 -25.11
N ALA A 14 8.15 7.56 -25.66
CA ALA A 14 9.61 7.55 -25.58
C ALA A 14 10.11 7.67 -24.13
N ALA A 15 9.46 8.45 -23.27
CA ALA A 15 9.79 8.55 -21.85
C ALA A 15 9.44 7.27 -21.07
N LEU A 16 8.32 6.62 -21.39
CA LEU A 16 7.98 5.33 -20.82
C LEU A 16 9.01 4.27 -21.23
N PHE A 17 9.36 4.21 -22.52
CA PHE A 17 10.38 3.29 -23.05
C PHE A 17 11.78 3.57 -22.52
N THR A 18 12.18 4.83 -22.37
CA THR A 18 13.49 5.19 -21.78
C THR A 18 13.52 4.96 -20.27
N SER A 19 12.41 5.14 -19.54
CA SER A 19 12.35 4.75 -18.12
C SER A 19 12.46 3.23 -17.94
N GLN A 20 11.84 2.46 -18.84
CA GLN A 20 11.86 1.00 -18.83
C GLN A 20 13.22 0.47 -19.31
N GLY A 21 13.85 1.13 -20.29
CA GLY A 21 15.19 0.87 -20.77
C GLY A 21 16.27 1.20 -19.74
N ALA A 22 16.18 2.36 -19.08
CA ALA A 22 17.08 2.74 -17.99
C ALA A 22 16.96 1.77 -16.80
N TYR A 23 15.75 1.30 -16.49
CA TYR A 23 15.54 0.26 -15.48
C TYR A 23 16.21 -1.07 -15.84
N LEU A 24 16.10 -1.51 -17.11
CA LEU A 24 16.76 -2.73 -17.59
C LEU A 24 18.28 -2.59 -17.63
N PHE A 25 18.79 -1.41 -18.00
CA PHE A 25 20.23 -1.11 -18.08
C PHE A 25 20.89 -1.01 -16.71
N ALA A 26 20.20 -0.48 -15.69
CA ALA A 26 20.71 -0.42 -14.32
C ALA A 26 20.70 -1.79 -13.61
N ARG A 27 19.85 -2.74 -14.07
CA ARG A 27 19.66 -4.07 -13.46
C ARG A 27 20.94 -4.88 -13.25
N PRO A 28 21.91 -4.98 -14.19
CA PRO A 28 23.17 -5.69 -13.97
C PRO A 28 24.11 -5.02 -12.96
N ALA A 29 24.28 -3.69 -13.03
CA ALA A 29 25.07 -2.94 -12.04
C ALA A 29 24.51 -3.10 -10.62
N LEU A 30 23.18 -3.18 -10.52
CA LEU A 30 22.46 -3.42 -9.26
C LEU A 30 22.69 -4.82 -8.69
N ARG A 31 22.90 -5.86 -9.51
CA ARG A 31 23.25 -7.20 -9.00
C ARG A 31 24.61 -7.22 -8.30
N ILE A 32 25.56 -6.41 -8.78
CA ILE A 32 26.91 -6.28 -8.22
C ILE A 32 26.84 -5.54 -6.88
N LEU A 33 26.10 -4.44 -6.82
CA LEU A 33 25.84 -3.69 -5.57
C LEU A 33 25.06 -4.53 -4.53
N GLN A 34 24.14 -5.38 -5.00
CA GLN A 34 23.42 -6.35 -4.16
C GLN A 34 24.32 -7.46 -3.60
N ALA A 35 25.34 -7.90 -4.35
CA ALA A 35 26.33 -8.85 -3.86
C ALA A 35 27.20 -8.22 -2.75
N SER A 36 27.61 -6.96 -2.92
CA SER A 36 28.37 -6.20 -1.92
C SER A 36 27.59 -5.99 -0.61
N LEU A 37 26.29 -5.69 -0.68
CA LEU A 37 25.45 -5.52 0.52
C LEU A 37 25.13 -6.84 1.24
N ARG A 38 25.23 -7.99 0.56
CA ARG A 38 25.08 -9.32 1.19
C ARG A 38 26.26 -9.69 2.08
N THR A 39 27.49 -9.34 1.67
CA THR A 39 28.70 -9.50 2.48
C THR A 39 28.62 -8.66 3.76
N ASP A 40 28.11 -7.43 3.66
CA ASP A 40 27.91 -6.57 4.83
C ASP A 40 26.85 -7.09 5.79
N ARG A 41 25.76 -7.70 5.30
CA ARG A 41 24.73 -8.28 6.19
C ARG A 41 25.23 -9.49 7.00
N ARG A 42 26.09 -10.35 6.43
CA ARG A 42 26.72 -11.46 7.17
C ARG A 42 27.74 -10.95 8.20
N HIS A 43 28.46 -9.88 7.86
CA HIS A 43 29.31 -9.17 8.83
C HIS A 43 28.49 -8.47 9.92
N LEU A 44 27.30 -7.94 9.62
CA LEU A 44 26.42 -7.29 10.58
C LEU A 44 25.79 -8.27 11.59
N THR A 45 25.48 -9.52 11.21
CA THR A 45 25.03 -10.55 12.17
C THR A 45 26.16 -10.98 13.10
N ARG A 46 27.40 -11.12 12.60
CA ARG A 46 28.59 -11.32 13.45
C ARG A 46 28.90 -10.08 14.32
N MET A 47 28.65 -8.87 13.82
CA MET A 47 28.76 -7.64 14.60
C MET A 47 27.61 -7.41 15.57
N LYS A 48 26.48 -8.11 15.47
CA LYS A 48 25.41 -8.03 16.48
C LYS A 48 25.86 -8.65 17.80
N ALA A 49 26.62 -9.74 17.76
CA ALA A 49 27.30 -10.30 18.93
C ALA A 49 28.36 -9.32 19.50
N LEU A 50 29.03 -8.54 18.66
CA LEU A 50 29.97 -7.49 19.11
C LEU A 50 29.29 -6.15 19.49
N ARG A 51 28.01 -5.94 19.14
CA ARG A 51 27.24 -4.72 19.44
C ARG A 51 26.64 -4.72 20.83
N GLU A 52 26.54 -5.87 21.49
CA GLU A 52 26.23 -5.92 22.93
C GLU A 52 27.37 -5.31 23.76
N LEU A 53 28.62 -5.43 23.29
CA LEU A 53 29.79 -4.75 23.89
C LEU A 53 29.90 -3.26 23.52
N ARG A 54 29.20 -2.79 22.47
CA ARG A 54 29.25 -1.40 21.97
C ARG A 54 27.97 -0.59 22.25
N ARG A 55 27.19 -1.00 23.25
CA ARG A 55 25.92 -0.36 23.66
C ARG A 55 26.06 1.04 24.30
N LYS A 56 27.27 1.59 24.45
CA LYS A 56 27.49 2.92 25.05
C LYS A 56 27.60 4.11 24.06
N ASP A 57 27.76 3.89 22.75
CA ASP A 57 28.01 5.01 21.81
C ASP A 57 26.85 5.42 20.89
N ILE A 58 25.78 4.63 20.78
CA ILE A 58 24.67 4.92 19.83
C ILE A 58 23.51 5.62 20.55
N ARG A 59 23.79 6.74 21.22
CA ARG A 59 22.74 7.60 21.81
C ARG A 59 22.52 8.91 21.05
N ARG A 60 23.32 9.20 20.00
CA ARG A 60 23.26 10.46 19.23
C ARG A 60 22.82 10.39 17.76
N SER A 61 22.66 9.23 17.11
CA SER A 61 22.08 9.15 15.75
C SER A 61 20.54 9.17 15.74
N GLY A 62 19.97 9.87 16.72
CA GLY A 62 18.55 9.85 17.09
C GLY A 62 17.66 10.46 16.00
N ARG A 63 16.45 9.90 15.87
CA ARG A 63 15.36 10.33 14.99
C ARG A 63 15.50 9.97 13.50
N TRP A 64 16.49 10.44 12.75
CA TRP A 64 16.52 10.24 11.29
C TRP A 64 16.76 8.78 10.85
N VAL A 65 17.71 8.09 11.49
CA VAL A 65 17.96 6.66 11.22
C VAL A 65 16.77 5.80 11.64
N LYS A 66 16.08 6.19 12.74
CA LYS A 66 14.84 5.52 13.19
C LYS A 66 13.67 5.80 12.24
N ALA A 67 13.56 7.01 11.70
CA ALA A 67 12.53 7.37 10.73
C ALA A 67 12.73 6.63 9.40
N ALA A 68 13.96 6.63 8.88
CA ALA A 68 14.31 5.89 7.67
C ALA A 68 14.08 4.37 7.85
N GLY A 69 14.44 3.81 9.00
CA GLY A 69 14.16 2.41 9.32
C GLY A 69 12.66 2.08 9.39
N ARG A 70 11.85 2.98 9.96
CA ARG A 70 10.37 2.83 9.99
C ARG A 70 9.77 2.89 8.59
N LEU A 71 10.19 3.85 7.78
CA LEU A 71 9.73 3.98 6.39
C LEU A 71 10.13 2.76 5.56
N HIS A 72 11.36 2.26 5.72
CA HIS A 72 11.82 1.07 5.03
C HIS A 72 11.00 -0.16 5.40
N ARG A 73 10.79 -0.41 6.70
CA ARG A 73 9.95 -1.51 7.20
C ARG A 73 8.53 -1.40 6.68
N TRP A 74 7.96 -0.20 6.68
CA TRP A 74 6.61 0.04 6.21
C TRP A 74 6.48 -0.18 4.69
N LEU A 75 7.44 0.27 3.89
CA LEU A 75 7.51 -0.01 2.44
C LEU A 75 7.71 -1.51 2.15
N GLU A 76 8.55 -2.17 2.93
CA GLU A 76 8.78 -3.61 2.82
C GLU A 76 7.50 -4.39 3.07
N LEU A 77 6.78 -4.07 4.15
CA LEU A 77 5.50 -4.68 4.49
C LEU A 77 4.44 -4.39 3.41
N LEU A 78 4.35 -3.17 2.89
CA LEU A 78 3.45 -2.79 1.81
C LEU A 78 3.73 -3.61 0.53
N LEU A 79 5.00 -3.81 0.19
CA LEU A 79 5.40 -4.52 -1.02
C LEU A 79 5.27 -6.04 -0.89
N ILE A 80 5.54 -6.61 0.30
CA ILE A 80 5.32 -8.04 0.57
C ILE A 80 3.83 -8.36 0.45
N THR A 81 2.98 -7.53 1.04
CA THR A 81 1.52 -7.72 1.01
C THR A 81 0.91 -7.52 -0.37
N THR A 82 1.37 -6.51 -1.15
CA THR A 82 0.88 -6.30 -2.53
C THR A 82 1.55 -7.16 -3.59
N GLY A 83 2.73 -7.71 -3.30
CA GLY A 83 3.58 -8.41 -4.25
C GLY A 83 3.10 -9.81 -4.61
N GLY A 84 2.40 -10.51 -3.70
CA GLY A 84 1.88 -11.87 -3.89
C GLY A 84 2.95 -12.97 -4.06
N ASP A 85 4.17 -12.57 -4.44
CA ASP A 85 5.32 -13.40 -4.71
C ASP A 85 6.39 -13.14 -3.64
N LYS A 86 6.87 -14.25 -3.09
CA LYS A 86 7.88 -14.37 -2.04
C LYS A 86 9.05 -13.41 -2.23
N ASP A 87 9.52 -12.84 -1.12
CA ASP A 87 10.92 -12.48 -0.89
C ASP A 87 11.66 -12.01 -2.14
N ARG A 88 11.23 -10.90 -2.76
CA ARG A 88 12.10 -10.20 -3.71
C ARG A 88 13.08 -9.39 -2.87
N PRO A 89 14.31 -9.88 -2.60
CA PRO A 89 15.31 -9.07 -1.91
C PRO A 89 15.51 -7.80 -2.74
N GLY A 90 15.20 -6.65 -2.14
CA GLY A 90 15.28 -5.36 -2.82
C GLY A 90 13.98 -4.86 -3.47
N ALA A 91 12.80 -5.39 -3.12
CA ALA A 91 11.52 -4.84 -3.58
C ALA A 91 11.41 -3.31 -3.30
N VAL A 92 11.84 -2.88 -2.11
CA VAL A 92 11.89 -1.45 -1.73
C VAL A 92 12.83 -0.66 -2.65
N GLN A 93 13.98 -1.24 -3.01
CA GLN A 93 14.94 -0.60 -3.91
C GLN A 93 14.38 -0.48 -5.33
N SER A 94 13.73 -1.54 -5.84
CA SER A 94 13.05 -1.49 -7.14
C SER A 94 11.93 -0.45 -7.16
N PHE A 95 11.17 -0.31 -6.08
CA PHE A 95 10.15 0.72 -5.96
C PHE A 95 10.75 2.14 -5.95
N LEU A 96 11.79 2.37 -5.15
CA LEU A 96 12.49 3.66 -5.07
C LEU A 96 13.13 4.04 -6.41
N LEU A 97 13.73 3.08 -7.12
CA LEU A 97 14.31 3.30 -8.43
C LEU A 97 13.24 3.65 -9.46
N LEU A 98 12.10 2.95 -9.44
CA LEU A 98 10.98 3.24 -10.34
C LEU A 98 10.38 4.62 -10.03
N ALA A 99 10.27 5.00 -8.76
CA ALA A 99 9.83 6.34 -8.37
C ALA A 99 10.81 7.43 -8.83
N ALA A 100 12.12 7.21 -8.66
CA ALA A 100 13.15 8.15 -9.07
C ALA A 100 13.24 8.28 -10.61
N SER A 101 13.14 7.16 -11.35
CA SER A 101 13.14 7.18 -12.81
C SER A 101 11.89 7.86 -13.36
N LEU A 102 10.72 7.60 -12.76
CA LEU A 102 9.47 8.26 -13.12
C LEU A 102 9.52 9.76 -12.84
N PHE A 103 10.03 10.15 -11.67
CA PHE A 103 10.23 11.56 -11.31
C PHE A 103 11.11 12.28 -12.33
N GLY A 104 12.27 11.68 -12.65
CA GLY A 104 13.20 12.23 -13.64
C GLY A 104 12.58 12.33 -15.03
N ALA A 105 11.94 11.27 -15.51
CA ALA A 105 11.33 11.24 -16.85
C ALA A 105 10.17 12.23 -17.01
N VAL A 106 9.24 12.29 -16.04
CA VAL A 106 8.12 13.22 -16.09
C VAL A 106 8.60 14.66 -15.89
N GLY A 107 9.56 14.87 -14.99
CA GLY A 107 10.15 16.18 -14.76
C GLY A 107 10.83 16.74 -16.01
N THR A 108 11.71 15.97 -16.65
CA THR A 108 12.40 16.44 -17.86
C THR A 108 11.43 16.69 -19.01
N LEU A 109 10.46 15.80 -19.26
CA LEU A 109 9.42 16.02 -20.26
C LEU A 109 8.62 17.30 -20.00
N ALA A 110 8.19 17.51 -18.76
CA ALA A 110 7.40 18.70 -18.40
C ALA A 110 8.24 19.98 -18.47
N LEU A 111 9.56 19.92 -18.25
CA LEU A 111 10.46 21.05 -18.49
C LEU A 111 10.51 21.38 -19.98
N PHE A 112 10.74 20.38 -20.84
CA PHE A 112 10.82 20.58 -22.28
C PHE A 112 9.50 21.09 -22.87
N ALA A 113 8.36 20.61 -22.36
CA ALA A 113 7.04 20.99 -22.87
C ALA A 113 6.58 22.38 -22.41
N SER A 114 6.87 22.75 -21.15
CA SER A 114 6.33 23.99 -20.56
C SER A 114 7.34 25.13 -20.46
N GLY A 115 8.64 24.86 -20.55
CA GLY A 115 9.72 25.82 -20.28
C GLY A 115 9.84 26.26 -18.82
N SER A 116 8.90 25.88 -17.95
CA SER A 116 8.80 26.40 -16.58
C SER A 116 9.20 25.35 -15.53
N VAL A 117 10.18 25.70 -14.70
CA VAL A 117 10.72 24.79 -13.67
C VAL A 117 9.67 24.42 -12.62
N ARG A 118 8.83 25.39 -12.23
CA ARG A 118 7.79 25.20 -11.21
C ARG A 118 6.73 24.19 -11.65
N PHE A 119 6.26 24.30 -12.89
CA PHE A 119 5.25 23.37 -13.43
C PHE A 119 5.80 21.95 -13.57
N SER A 120 7.04 21.82 -14.04
CA SER A 120 7.69 20.52 -14.16
C SER A 120 7.82 19.78 -12.84
N LEU A 121 8.29 20.49 -11.80
CA LEU A 121 8.46 19.89 -10.48
C LEU A 121 7.12 19.40 -9.92
N LEU A 122 6.06 20.20 -10.08
CA LEU A 122 4.71 19.83 -9.69
C LEU A 122 4.24 18.55 -10.39
N MET A 123 4.44 18.46 -11.72
CA MET A 123 4.07 17.26 -12.49
C MET A 123 4.85 16.02 -12.09
N ALA A 124 6.15 16.15 -11.82
CA ALA A 124 7.00 15.05 -11.37
C ALA A 124 6.59 14.52 -9.99
N VAL A 125 6.26 15.42 -9.04
CA VAL A 125 5.74 15.05 -7.72
C VAL A 125 4.42 14.30 -7.84
N ILE A 126 3.51 14.78 -8.69
CA ILE A 126 2.21 14.12 -8.91
C ILE A 126 2.40 12.73 -9.49
N ALA A 127 3.30 12.55 -10.45
CA ALA A 127 3.56 11.23 -11.04
C ALA A 127 4.03 10.21 -9.99
N VAL A 128 4.96 10.60 -9.12
CA VAL A 128 5.41 9.76 -8.00
C VAL A 128 4.27 9.50 -7.00
N PHE A 129 3.48 10.51 -6.70
CA PHE A 129 2.32 10.39 -5.81
C PHE A 129 1.28 9.39 -6.38
N CYS A 130 0.97 9.46 -7.68
CA CYS A 130 0.09 8.53 -8.36
C CYS A 130 0.60 7.08 -8.28
N LEU A 131 1.91 6.88 -8.48
CA LEU A 131 2.54 5.56 -8.34
C LEU A 131 2.36 5.02 -6.92
N TYR A 132 2.65 5.84 -5.91
CA TYR A 132 2.46 5.50 -4.51
C TYR A 132 0.99 5.16 -4.19
N MET A 133 0.07 6.01 -4.64
CA MET A 133 -1.37 5.84 -4.44
C MET A 133 -1.87 4.53 -5.07
N ARG A 134 -1.34 4.13 -6.24
CA ARG A 134 -1.68 2.85 -6.87
C ARG A 134 -1.37 1.65 -5.98
N TYR A 135 -0.18 1.61 -5.36
CA TYR A 135 0.18 0.53 -4.44
C TYR A 135 -0.68 0.56 -3.18
N HIS A 136 -0.98 1.75 -2.67
CA HIS A 136 -1.88 1.93 -1.54
C HIS A 136 -3.30 1.43 -1.80
N MET A 137 -3.88 1.76 -2.96
CA MET A 137 -5.20 1.28 -3.34
C MET A 137 -5.21 -0.25 -3.49
N LYS A 138 -4.14 -0.83 -4.07
CA LYS A 138 -4.00 -2.29 -4.16
C LYS A 138 -3.94 -2.93 -2.77
N LEU A 139 -3.16 -2.35 -1.85
CA LEU A 139 -3.08 -2.80 -0.46
C LEU A 139 -4.45 -2.74 0.22
N ARG A 140 -5.15 -1.60 0.11
CA ARG A 140 -6.48 -1.42 0.69
C ARG A 140 -7.48 -2.43 0.14
N LYS A 141 -7.43 -2.75 -1.16
CA LYS A 141 -8.28 -3.79 -1.76
C LYS A 141 -8.00 -5.17 -1.14
N ILE A 142 -6.73 -5.52 -0.94
CA ILE A 142 -6.34 -6.78 -0.30
C ILE A 142 -6.79 -6.82 1.15
N GLN A 143 -6.62 -5.73 1.90
CA GLN A 143 -7.02 -5.63 3.31
C GLN A 143 -8.54 -5.71 3.50
N ILE A 144 -9.32 -5.04 2.65
CA ILE A 144 -10.78 -5.12 2.69
C ILE A 144 -11.23 -6.56 2.39
N GLN A 145 -10.73 -7.17 1.31
CA GLN A 145 -11.07 -8.56 1.00
C GLN A 145 -10.63 -9.51 2.13
N GLY A 146 -9.43 -9.31 2.66
CA GLY A 146 -8.90 -10.09 3.77
C GLY A 146 -9.73 -9.94 5.04
N GLY A 147 -10.35 -8.79 5.28
CA GLY A 147 -11.28 -8.58 6.39
C GLY A 147 -12.56 -9.40 6.28
N TYR A 148 -13.18 -9.44 5.10
CA TYR A 148 -14.36 -10.30 4.85
C TYR A 148 -13.99 -11.79 4.91
N ASP A 149 -12.90 -12.17 4.26
CA ASP A 149 -12.39 -13.55 4.29
C ASP A 149 -12.01 -13.98 5.73
N LEU A 150 -11.63 -13.03 6.60
CA LEU A 150 -11.29 -13.30 8.00
C LEU A 150 -12.51 -13.75 8.80
N ALA A 151 -13.70 -13.23 8.52
CA ALA A 151 -14.93 -13.65 9.18
C ALA A 151 -15.16 -15.16 9.02
N GLU A 152 -15.11 -15.63 7.77
CA GLU A 152 -15.24 -17.05 7.44
C GLU A 152 -14.13 -17.88 8.10
N ALA A 153 -12.88 -17.41 8.02
CA ALA A 153 -11.73 -18.13 8.56
C ALA A 153 -11.74 -18.24 10.09
N VAL A 154 -12.19 -17.19 10.79
CA VAL A 154 -12.33 -17.21 12.26
C VAL A 154 -13.44 -18.18 12.68
N GLY A 155 -14.58 -18.19 12.00
CA GLY A 155 -15.66 -19.14 12.27
C GLY A 155 -15.20 -20.59 12.11
N ILE A 156 -14.50 -20.90 11.00
CA ILE A 156 -13.91 -22.24 10.76
C ILE A 156 -12.89 -22.59 11.84
N LEU A 157 -11.95 -21.68 12.13
CA LEU A 157 -10.92 -21.92 13.14
C LEU A 157 -11.51 -22.16 14.52
N THR A 158 -12.53 -21.37 14.91
CA THR A 158 -13.24 -21.52 16.19
C THR A 158 -13.90 -22.89 16.28
N SER A 159 -14.58 -23.33 15.22
CA SER A 159 -15.19 -24.67 15.15
C SER A 159 -14.13 -25.77 15.29
N LYS A 160 -13.03 -25.69 14.55
CA LYS A 160 -11.92 -26.67 14.62
C LYS A 160 -11.20 -26.66 15.96
N TYR A 161 -11.09 -25.50 16.60
CA TYR A 161 -10.48 -25.38 17.92
C TYR A 161 -11.30 -26.12 19.00
N LYS A 162 -12.63 -26.00 18.93
CA LYS A 162 -13.55 -26.75 19.81
C LYS A 162 -13.44 -28.26 19.60
N VAL A 163 -13.45 -28.72 18.35
CA VAL A 163 -13.33 -30.14 18.01
C VAL A 163 -12.00 -30.72 18.49
N ASN A 164 -10.91 -29.95 18.36
CA ASN A 164 -9.57 -30.35 18.79
C ASN A 164 -9.29 -30.12 20.28
N ARG A 165 -10.33 -29.93 21.11
CA ARG A 165 -10.24 -29.78 22.57
C ARG A 165 -9.24 -28.71 23.04
N GLY A 166 -9.13 -27.62 22.27
CA GLY A 166 -8.24 -26.51 22.59
C GLY A 166 -6.82 -26.60 22.03
N ASN A 167 -6.51 -27.59 21.18
CA ASN A 167 -5.21 -27.64 20.51
C ASN A 167 -5.18 -26.68 19.30
N MET A 168 -4.55 -25.51 19.48
CA MET A 168 -4.46 -24.47 18.44
C MET A 168 -3.71 -24.93 17.18
N ARG A 169 -2.67 -25.75 17.32
CA ARG A 169 -1.87 -26.23 16.20
C ARG A 169 -2.68 -27.16 15.29
N SER A 170 -3.38 -28.13 15.89
CA SER A 170 -4.25 -29.05 15.14
C SER A 170 -5.39 -28.28 14.48
N ALA A 171 -6.00 -27.35 15.22
CA ALA A 171 -7.07 -26.50 14.72
C ALA A 171 -6.65 -25.64 13.52
N LEU A 172 -5.47 -25.00 13.56
CA LEU A 172 -4.93 -24.23 12.44
C LEU A 172 -4.65 -25.10 11.22
N ARG A 173 -4.12 -26.30 11.42
CA ARG A 173 -3.83 -27.24 10.33
C ARG A 173 -5.12 -27.64 9.61
N GLU A 174 -6.15 -28.03 10.35
CA GLU A 174 -7.45 -28.42 9.80
C GLU A 174 -8.19 -27.21 9.20
N ALA A 175 -8.19 -26.07 9.88
CA ALA A 175 -8.79 -24.85 9.35
C ALA A 175 -8.13 -24.43 8.03
N SER A 176 -6.81 -24.58 7.90
CA SER A 176 -6.11 -24.26 6.64
C SER A 176 -6.56 -25.11 5.44
N GLN A 177 -7.13 -26.30 5.67
CA GLN A 177 -7.66 -27.16 4.60
C GLN A 177 -9.06 -26.72 4.14
N GLU A 178 -9.85 -26.13 5.04
CA GLU A 178 -11.24 -25.73 4.77
C GLU A 178 -11.39 -24.26 4.35
N VAL A 179 -10.45 -23.39 4.74
CA VAL A 179 -10.49 -21.97 4.38
C VAL A 179 -10.37 -21.80 2.86
N ARG A 180 -11.40 -21.21 2.27
CA ARG A 180 -11.50 -20.92 0.83
C ARG A 180 -10.47 -19.89 0.38
N SER A 181 -10.29 -18.83 1.17
CA SER A 181 -9.36 -17.74 0.87
C SER A 181 -7.92 -18.23 0.76
N VAL A 182 -7.33 -18.07 -0.43
CA VAL A 182 -5.94 -18.44 -0.70
C VAL A 182 -4.98 -17.66 0.21
N THR A 183 -5.28 -16.39 0.48
CA THR A 183 -4.42 -15.50 1.27
C THR A 183 -4.37 -15.93 2.73
N ILE A 184 -5.52 -16.13 3.37
CA ILE A 184 -5.59 -16.54 4.78
C ILE A 184 -5.06 -17.97 4.93
N ARG A 185 -5.42 -18.88 4.02
CA ARG A 185 -4.88 -20.23 3.99
C ARG A 185 -3.35 -20.24 3.96
N ARG A 186 -2.73 -19.41 3.12
CA ARG A 186 -1.26 -19.26 3.08
C ARG A 186 -0.70 -18.80 4.41
N HIS A 187 -1.34 -17.83 5.07
CA HIS A 187 -0.91 -17.36 6.39
C HIS A 187 -1.04 -18.46 7.46
N PHE A 188 -2.14 -19.21 7.48
CA PHE A 188 -2.32 -20.32 8.44
C PHE A 188 -1.28 -21.42 8.23
N ILE A 189 -1.03 -21.82 6.97
CA ILE A 189 0.02 -22.80 6.63
C ILE A 189 1.40 -22.27 7.04
N LYS A 190 1.67 -20.98 6.83
CA LYS A 190 2.92 -20.34 7.26
C LYS A 190 3.04 -20.42 8.78
N LEU A 191 2.01 -20.03 9.53
CA LEU A 191 2.03 -20.08 11.00
C LEU A 191 2.26 -21.48 11.54
N VAL A 192 1.61 -22.50 10.96
CA VAL A 192 1.86 -23.91 11.32
C VAL A 192 3.30 -24.31 11.02
N ARG A 193 3.85 -23.91 9.87
CA ARG A 193 5.24 -24.22 9.51
C ARG A 193 6.23 -23.56 10.47
N GLU A 194 6.02 -22.29 10.79
CA GLU A 194 6.90 -21.54 11.69
C GLU A 194 6.79 -22.08 13.11
N GLU A 195 5.59 -22.47 13.60
CA GLU A 195 5.44 -23.15 14.88
C GLU A 195 6.19 -24.49 14.97
N ILE A 196 6.34 -25.22 13.86
CA ILE A 196 7.09 -26.49 13.85
C ILE A 196 8.61 -26.25 13.86
N ASN A 197 9.07 -25.17 13.24
CA ASN A 197 10.50 -24.97 12.92
C ASN A 197 11.14 -23.82 13.70
N TYR A 198 10.40 -23.05 14.50
CA TYR A 198 10.96 -21.89 15.19
C TYR A 198 12.02 -22.31 16.19
N THR A 199 13.17 -21.65 16.11
CA THR A 199 14.23 -21.79 17.12
C THR A 199 14.11 -20.72 18.19
N ASN A 200 13.41 -19.61 17.90
CA ASN A 200 13.19 -18.48 18.79
C ASN A 200 11.73 -17.98 18.69
N PRO A 201 11.02 -17.71 19.82
CA PRO A 201 9.65 -17.18 19.81
C PRO A 201 9.46 -15.92 18.97
N GLU A 202 10.51 -15.10 18.78
CA GLU A 202 10.47 -13.91 17.92
C GLU A 202 10.10 -14.21 16.45
N GLU A 203 10.41 -15.41 15.93
CA GLU A 203 10.12 -15.79 14.54
C GLU A 203 8.62 -16.04 14.32
N LEU A 204 7.97 -16.64 15.33
CA LEU A 204 6.53 -16.87 15.33
C LEU A 204 5.78 -15.55 15.50
N GLU A 205 6.23 -14.67 16.41
CA GLU A 205 5.66 -13.33 16.58
C GLU A 205 5.72 -12.52 15.29
N ARG A 206 6.84 -12.56 14.57
CA ARG A 206 6.98 -11.89 13.28
C ARG A 206 6.00 -12.43 12.23
N SER A 207 5.77 -13.74 12.21
CA SER A 207 4.84 -14.36 11.27
C SER A 207 3.38 -14.00 11.59
N VAL A 208 3.05 -13.86 12.87
CA VAL A 208 1.75 -13.32 13.31
C VAL A 208 1.63 -11.84 12.95
N GLU A 209 2.68 -11.04 13.13
CA GLU A 209 2.67 -9.62 12.74
C GLU A 209 2.44 -9.44 11.24
N GLU A 210 3.05 -10.28 10.41
CA GLU A 210 2.82 -10.27 8.95
C GLU A 210 1.37 -10.64 8.59
N PHE A 211 0.76 -11.59 9.29
CA PHE A 211 -0.66 -11.92 9.15
C PHE A 211 -1.56 -10.75 9.58
N VAL A 212 -1.29 -10.15 10.73
CA VAL A 212 -2.03 -9.00 11.24
C VAL A 212 -1.94 -7.82 10.28
N TYR A 213 -0.75 -7.57 9.72
CA TYR A 213 -0.52 -6.47 8.79
C TYR A 213 -1.18 -6.70 7.41
N SER A 214 -1.26 -7.94 6.94
CA SER A 214 -1.86 -8.25 5.63
C SER A 214 -3.36 -7.98 5.58
N ILE A 215 -4.06 -8.17 6.71
CA ILE A 215 -5.49 -7.90 6.85
C ILE A 215 -5.74 -6.50 7.43
N ASN A 216 -4.89 -6.07 8.36
CA ASN A 216 -4.89 -4.75 8.99
C ASN A 216 -6.24 -4.34 9.61
N THR A 217 -6.86 -5.25 10.36
CA THR A 217 -8.08 -4.97 11.16
C THR A 217 -7.82 -5.13 12.64
N SER A 218 -8.65 -4.50 13.47
CA SER A 218 -8.67 -4.72 14.93
C SER A 218 -8.91 -6.21 15.27
N PHE A 219 -9.79 -6.87 14.51
CA PHE A 219 -10.06 -8.31 14.64
C PHE A 219 -8.86 -9.18 14.28
N ALA A 220 -8.11 -8.84 13.23
CA ALA A 220 -6.88 -9.55 12.89
C ALA A 220 -5.85 -9.44 14.03
N LYS A 221 -5.73 -8.27 14.68
CA LYS A 221 -4.86 -8.09 15.86
C LYS A 221 -5.31 -8.96 17.03
N GLN A 222 -6.61 -8.97 17.34
CA GLN A 222 -7.18 -9.81 18.41
C GLN A 222 -6.96 -11.30 18.12
N LEU A 223 -7.19 -11.73 16.88
CA LEU A 223 -6.92 -13.09 16.46
C LEU A 223 -5.44 -13.43 16.56
N GLY A 224 -4.55 -12.56 16.08
CA GLY A 224 -3.11 -12.75 16.17
C GLY A 224 -2.63 -12.95 17.62
N LEU A 225 -3.17 -12.15 18.55
CA LEU A 225 -2.91 -12.31 19.99
C LEU A 225 -3.46 -13.63 20.53
N ALA A 226 -4.67 -14.03 20.13
CA ALA A 226 -5.26 -15.32 20.52
C ALA A 226 -4.43 -16.51 19.99
N LEU A 227 -3.94 -16.42 18.75
CA LEU A 227 -3.07 -17.41 18.14
C LEU A 227 -1.74 -17.52 18.91
N LEU A 228 -1.10 -16.41 19.26
CA LEU A 228 0.13 -16.43 20.05
C LEU A 228 -0.08 -17.05 21.43
N LYS A 229 -1.16 -16.69 22.13
CA LYS A 229 -1.51 -17.27 23.43
C LYS A 229 -1.77 -18.78 23.33
N GLY A 230 -2.52 -19.21 22.32
CA GLY A 230 -2.83 -20.63 22.11
C GLY A 230 -1.61 -21.46 21.66
N LEU A 231 -0.75 -20.91 20.79
CA LEU A 231 0.41 -21.64 20.25
C LEU A 231 1.63 -21.63 21.19
N VAL A 232 1.95 -20.49 21.80
CA VAL A 232 3.17 -20.37 22.63
C VAL A 232 2.90 -20.76 24.08
N ARG A 233 1.74 -20.35 24.62
CA ARG A 233 1.44 -20.50 26.06
C ARG A 233 0.47 -21.64 26.36
N GLY A 234 -0.14 -22.24 25.34
CA GLY A 234 -1.16 -23.29 25.52
C GLY A 234 -2.41 -22.80 26.26
N GLU A 235 -2.67 -21.49 26.25
CA GLU A 235 -3.84 -20.91 26.95
C GLU A 235 -5.14 -21.29 26.22
N TYR A 236 -6.20 -21.55 26.98
CA TYR A 236 -7.54 -21.79 26.42
C TYR A 236 -8.15 -20.49 25.88
N VAL A 237 -8.19 -20.35 24.55
CA VAL A 237 -8.67 -19.12 23.87
C VAL A 237 -10.05 -19.27 23.19
N GLU A 238 -10.82 -20.31 23.53
CA GLU A 238 -12.12 -20.58 22.89
C GLU A 238 -13.10 -19.40 23.00
N SER A 239 -13.26 -18.86 24.21
CA SER A 239 -14.16 -17.73 24.47
C SER A 239 -13.73 -16.48 23.71
N THR A 240 -12.41 -16.28 23.56
CA THR A 240 -11.83 -15.17 22.80
C THR A 240 -12.12 -15.32 21.32
N LEU A 241 -11.88 -16.51 20.75
CA LEU A 241 -12.16 -16.82 19.35
C LEU A 241 -13.65 -16.66 19.02
N SER A 242 -14.53 -17.19 19.85
CA SER A 242 -15.99 -17.05 19.68
C SER A 242 -16.47 -15.60 19.78
N SER A 243 -15.83 -14.79 20.63
CA SER A 243 -16.14 -13.37 20.74
C SER A 243 -15.69 -12.59 19.52
N ILE A 244 -14.51 -12.91 18.98
CA ILE A 244 -14.01 -12.31 17.73
C ILE A 244 -14.97 -12.64 16.58
N ASP A 245 -15.37 -13.90 16.43
CA ASP A 245 -16.29 -14.36 15.40
C ASP A 245 -17.62 -13.58 15.40
N LYS A 246 -18.25 -13.48 16.58
CA LYS A 246 -19.52 -12.75 16.75
C LYS A 246 -19.36 -11.26 16.46
N ASN A 247 -18.28 -10.65 16.93
CA ASN A 247 -18.04 -9.22 16.75
C ASN A 247 -17.75 -8.85 15.29
N ILE A 248 -17.04 -9.72 14.55
CA ILE A 248 -16.79 -9.52 13.10
C ILE A 248 -18.13 -9.50 12.36
N HIS A 249 -19.00 -10.50 12.57
CA HIS A 249 -20.28 -10.57 11.88
C HIS A 249 -21.19 -9.38 12.20
N LYS A 250 -21.29 -9.01 13.49
CA LYS A 250 -22.03 -7.82 13.91
C LYS A 250 -21.52 -6.57 13.20
N ASN A 251 -20.22 -6.43 13.02
CA ASN A 251 -19.65 -5.26 12.37
C ASN A 251 -19.91 -5.24 10.86
N ILE A 252 -19.79 -6.39 10.20
CA ILE A 252 -20.16 -6.52 8.78
C ILE A 252 -21.61 -6.08 8.55
N ASP A 253 -22.53 -6.46 9.44
CA ASP A 253 -23.93 -6.05 9.35
C ASP A 253 -24.11 -4.54 9.54
N MET A 254 -23.47 -3.94 10.56
CA MET A 254 -23.49 -2.48 10.77
C MET A 254 -22.94 -1.71 9.57
N LEU A 255 -21.83 -2.17 8.99
CA LEU A 255 -21.21 -1.55 7.81
C LEU A 255 -22.11 -1.63 6.58
N ARG A 256 -22.94 -2.68 6.48
CA ARG A 256 -23.92 -2.81 5.41
C ARG A 256 -25.01 -1.75 5.54
N ASP A 257 -25.50 -1.54 6.76
CA ASP A 257 -26.57 -0.57 7.05
C ASP A 257 -26.07 0.89 6.90
N GLU A 258 -24.81 1.16 7.23
CA GLU A 258 -24.19 2.49 7.10
C GLU A 258 -23.72 2.80 5.67
N GLY A 259 -23.53 1.78 4.83
CA GLY A 259 -23.25 1.95 3.40
C GLY A 259 -24.34 2.75 2.68
N ASP A 260 -25.59 2.65 3.12
CA ASP A 260 -26.73 3.32 2.51
C ASP A 260 -26.78 4.84 2.82
N SER A 261 -26.26 5.26 3.99
CA SER A 261 -26.17 6.69 4.37
C SER A 261 -25.01 7.43 3.69
N SER A 262 -23.97 6.72 3.26
CA SER A 262 -22.78 7.29 2.59
C SER A 262 -23.05 7.89 1.20
N SER A 263 -24.27 7.74 0.68
CA SER A 263 -24.69 8.21 -0.64
C SER A 263 -24.67 9.75 -0.76
N GLU A 264 -24.90 10.49 0.33
CA GLU A 264 -24.92 11.96 0.34
C GLU A 264 -23.54 12.57 0.05
N VAL A 265 -22.47 11.99 0.61
CA VAL A 265 -21.08 12.46 0.43
C VAL A 265 -20.64 12.34 -1.04
N LEU A 266 -21.11 11.29 -1.73
CA LEU A 266 -20.84 11.09 -3.15
C LEU A 266 -21.54 12.12 -4.02
N GLN A 267 -22.79 12.46 -3.70
CA GLN A 267 -23.55 13.46 -4.45
C GLN A 267 -22.86 14.83 -4.35
N LEU A 268 -22.42 15.23 -3.15
CA LEU A 268 -21.70 16.49 -2.95
C LEU A 268 -20.36 16.53 -3.70
N SER A 269 -19.67 15.40 -3.80
CA SER A 269 -18.39 15.32 -4.50
C SER A 269 -18.56 15.31 -6.02
N TRP A 270 -19.65 14.71 -6.54
CA TRP A 270 -20.00 14.73 -7.95
C TRP A 270 -20.36 16.12 -8.47
N LEU A 271 -20.89 16.98 -7.60
CA LEU A 271 -21.24 18.36 -7.95
C LEU A 271 -20.05 19.13 -8.53
N HIS A 272 -18.84 18.96 -7.98
CA HIS A 272 -17.63 19.63 -8.47
C HIS A 272 -17.20 19.16 -9.86
N VAL A 273 -17.42 17.87 -10.16
CA VAL A 273 -17.13 17.28 -11.47
C VAL A 273 -18.05 17.84 -12.55
N LEU A 274 -19.31 18.13 -12.21
CA LEU A 274 -20.28 18.75 -13.11
C LEU A 274 -20.06 20.26 -13.25
N LEU A 275 -19.77 20.94 -12.14
CA LEU A 275 -19.68 22.40 -12.07
C LEU A 275 -18.44 22.94 -12.80
N PHE A 276 -17.33 22.20 -12.79
CA PHE A 276 -16.10 22.64 -13.45
C PHE A 276 -16.22 22.76 -14.99
N PRO A 277 -16.71 21.75 -15.74
CA PRO A 277 -17.02 21.90 -17.17
C PRO A 277 -18.05 23.00 -17.44
N ALA A 278 -19.06 23.15 -16.58
CA ALA A 278 -20.06 24.20 -16.72
C ALA A 278 -19.44 25.61 -16.62
N LEU A 279 -18.46 25.81 -15.72
CA LEU A 279 -17.71 27.07 -15.62
C LEU A 279 -16.84 27.34 -16.86
N ILE A 280 -16.19 26.31 -17.41
CA ILE A 280 -15.44 26.44 -18.67
C ILE A 280 -16.38 26.80 -19.82
N LEU A 281 -17.55 26.15 -19.90
CA LEU A 281 -18.58 26.46 -20.89
C LEU A 281 -19.05 27.92 -20.75
N PHE A 282 -19.31 28.37 -19.51
CA PHE A 282 -19.67 29.75 -19.22
C PHE A 282 -18.59 30.73 -19.71
N MET A 283 -17.30 30.49 -19.42
CA MET A 283 -16.22 31.32 -19.98
C MET A 283 -16.22 31.34 -21.51
N VAL A 284 -16.42 30.18 -22.16
CA VAL A 284 -16.46 30.08 -23.63
C VAL A 284 -17.59 30.90 -24.23
N VAL A 285 -18.77 30.93 -23.58
CA VAL A 285 -19.92 31.72 -24.04
C VAL A 285 -19.64 33.23 -23.92
N PHE A 286 -19.00 33.68 -22.84
CA PHE A 286 -18.78 35.11 -22.60
C PHE A 286 -17.54 35.70 -23.29
N MET A 287 -16.42 34.97 -23.35
CA MET A 287 -15.15 35.45 -23.93
C MET A 287 -14.88 34.89 -25.34
N GLY A 288 -15.66 33.91 -25.79
CA GLY A 288 -15.41 33.17 -27.02
C GLY A 288 -14.44 32.00 -26.84
N PHE A 289 -14.58 30.97 -27.69
CA PHE A 289 -13.80 29.74 -27.61
C PHE A 289 -12.28 29.95 -27.79
N SER A 290 -11.89 30.73 -28.80
CA SER A 290 -10.48 30.97 -29.13
C SER A 290 -9.74 31.68 -27.99
N SER A 291 -10.34 32.74 -27.46
CA SER A 291 -9.77 33.51 -26.34
C SER A 291 -9.69 32.71 -25.05
N THR A 292 -10.73 31.92 -24.74
CA THR A 292 -10.76 31.08 -23.53
C THR A 292 -9.70 29.99 -23.59
N MET A 293 -9.56 29.30 -24.72
CA MET A 293 -8.52 28.27 -24.90
C MET A 293 -7.12 28.87 -24.88
N HIS A 294 -6.92 30.05 -25.48
CA HIS A 294 -5.64 30.73 -25.44
C HIS A 294 -5.27 31.18 -24.02
N TYR A 295 -6.23 31.68 -23.24
CA TYR A 295 -5.99 32.05 -21.85
C TYR A 295 -5.64 30.84 -20.98
N GLN A 296 -6.42 29.76 -21.09
CA GLN A 296 -6.26 28.56 -20.25
C GLN A 296 -5.06 27.69 -20.63
N LEU A 297 -4.74 27.56 -21.93
CA LEU A 297 -3.68 26.68 -22.42
C LEU A 297 -2.46 27.43 -22.96
N GLY A 298 -2.62 28.66 -23.43
CA GLY A 298 -1.54 29.48 -24.01
C GLY A 298 -0.69 30.18 -22.96
N THR A 299 -1.30 30.68 -21.88
CA THR A 299 -0.57 31.37 -20.81
C THR A 299 0.02 30.40 -19.79
N GLU A 300 1.22 30.68 -19.28
CA GLU A 300 1.84 29.88 -18.22
C GLU A 300 0.99 29.85 -16.95
N THR A 301 0.40 31.01 -16.60
CA THR A 301 -0.46 31.18 -15.44
C THR A 301 -1.76 30.38 -15.58
N GLY A 302 -2.40 30.41 -16.75
CA GLY A 302 -3.62 29.64 -17.03
C GLY A 302 -3.37 28.14 -16.94
N ARG A 303 -2.30 27.64 -17.58
CA ARG A 303 -1.94 26.20 -17.52
C ARG A 303 -1.72 25.73 -16.08
N TYR A 304 -1.03 26.53 -15.28
CA TYR A 304 -0.74 26.20 -13.89
C TYR A 304 -2.02 26.09 -13.05
N TRP A 305 -2.89 27.11 -13.09
CA TRP A 305 -4.13 27.13 -12.31
C TRP A 305 -5.17 26.11 -12.78
N LEU A 306 -5.26 25.87 -14.08
CA LEU A 306 -6.11 24.81 -14.63
C LEU A 306 -5.66 23.45 -14.10
N THR A 307 -4.36 23.18 -14.13
CA THR A 307 -3.79 21.92 -13.64
C THR A 307 -4.08 21.73 -12.15
N ILE A 308 -3.89 22.78 -11.34
CA ILE A 308 -4.21 22.75 -9.91
C ILE A 308 -5.70 22.46 -9.68
N THR A 309 -6.59 23.15 -10.38
CA THR A 309 -8.04 22.95 -10.22
C THR A 309 -8.44 21.51 -10.56
N VAL A 310 -7.91 20.95 -11.64
CA VAL A 310 -8.14 19.54 -12.02
C VAL A 310 -7.62 18.59 -10.93
N ILE A 311 -6.45 18.85 -10.36
CA ILE A 311 -5.89 18.05 -9.25
C ILE A 311 -6.80 18.11 -8.03
N PHE A 312 -7.31 19.28 -7.65
CA PHE A 312 -8.22 19.42 -6.51
C PHE A 312 -9.54 18.67 -6.72
N ILE A 313 -10.09 18.70 -7.94
CA ILE A 313 -11.30 17.95 -8.28
C ILE A 313 -11.02 16.44 -8.19
N LEU A 314 -9.91 15.98 -8.77
CA LEU A 314 -9.51 14.57 -8.69
C LEU A 314 -9.26 14.14 -7.24
N PHE A 315 -8.60 14.98 -6.44
CA PHE A 315 -8.34 14.73 -5.03
C PHE A 315 -9.64 14.64 -4.22
N SER A 316 -10.56 15.58 -4.43
CA SER A 316 -11.89 15.56 -3.82
C SER A 316 -12.66 14.28 -4.16
N LEU A 317 -12.64 13.87 -5.43
CA LEU A 317 -13.26 12.63 -5.87
C LEU A 317 -12.60 11.39 -5.24
N VAL A 318 -11.27 11.35 -5.18
CA VAL A 318 -10.55 10.26 -4.50
C VAL A 318 -10.92 10.22 -3.01
N MET A 319 -11.01 11.35 -2.33
CA MET A 319 -11.44 11.42 -0.94
C MET A 319 -12.89 10.94 -0.76
N ALA A 320 -13.80 11.33 -1.65
CA ALA A 320 -15.18 10.86 -1.65
C ALA A 320 -15.28 9.34 -1.80
N PHE A 321 -14.53 8.77 -2.75
CA PHE A 321 -14.43 7.31 -2.91
C PHE A 321 -13.79 6.64 -1.70
N TRP A 322 -12.83 7.32 -1.06
CA TRP A 322 -12.14 6.83 0.12
C TRP A 322 -13.06 6.76 1.34
N PHE A 323 -13.96 7.72 1.50
CA PHE A 323 -15.00 7.74 2.54
C PHE A 323 -16.19 6.81 2.25
N LYS A 324 -16.60 6.66 0.98
CA LYS A 324 -17.67 5.73 0.59
C LYS A 324 -17.40 4.30 1.04
N ARG A 325 -16.14 3.86 0.92
CA ARG A 325 -15.74 2.57 1.48
C ARG A 325 -15.51 2.81 2.95
N PRO A 326 -16.42 2.39 3.85
CA PRO A 326 -16.17 2.58 5.26
C PRO A 326 -14.80 1.98 5.57
N PRO A 327 -13.98 2.67 6.38
CA PRO A 327 -12.73 2.10 6.82
C PRO A 327 -13.01 0.69 7.37
N ASN A 328 -12.18 -0.29 6.97
CA ASN A 328 -12.04 -1.53 7.75
C ASN A 328 -11.91 -1.07 9.20
N ASP A 329 -12.84 -1.47 10.07
CA ASP A 329 -12.91 -1.10 11.48
C ASP A 329 -11.58 -0.62 12.04
N TYR A 330 -11.46 0.70 12.17
CA TYR A 330 -10.32 1.31 12.84
C TYR A 330 -10.67 1.66 14.26
#